data_AF-A0A3C0N9M5-F1
#
_entry.id   AF-A0A3C0N9M5-F1
#
_cell.length_a   1.000
_cell.length_b   1.000
_cell.length_c   1.000
_cell.angle_alpha   90.00
_cell.angle_beta   90.00
_cell.angle_gamma   90.00
#
_symmetry.space_group_name_H-M   'P 1'
#
loop_
_entity.id
_entity.type
_entity.pdbx_description
1 polymer ?
#
loop_
_entity_poly.entity_id
_entity_poly.type
_entity_poly.pdbx_seq_one_letter_code
_entity_poly.pdbx_strand_id
1 'polypeptide(L)'
;FLPLRAYEALVLSRKAYGALGSNKHTGLQVAIARRADAAIADLSGQQQAIVRRIFLRLIQFGEGRADTRRQQLVDALRAAGDDSHLFDQTLWHLVDQRLLTLSSDEKDSSPKADIAHEALISGWPALQQWLTERREAEQTRRRLAAQAQDWIRLGRGTGGLLDNVELAEAERWLSTSDATDLGDDESIRALVETSRRAIQDAEREKEERQQRELELIRERLEQEIKARRAAQTRNRIAAISLIVLTGLTAFAINRLIDSRIKTLNSLSASSEARLASHQELEALIDGIKAGKLLKQQIRPPTFITPADVKMRVITALRQAVYETQEINRLQHEDWVYDVSFSPDGQMLASASKDKTVKLWTRNGKLLHTLQGHSD
;
A
#
# COMPACT_ATOMS: atom_id res chain seq x y z
N PHE A 1 -54.28 47.16 -43.74
CA PHE A 1 -54.66 46.15 -44.75
C PHE A 1 -53.52 46.00 -45.73
N LEU A 2 -52.91 44.81 -45.84
CA LEU A 2 -51.80 44.54 -46.76
C LEU A 2 -52.32 44.38 -48.21
N PRO A 3 -51.54 44.78 -49.24
CA PRO A 3 -51.92 44.65 -50.64
C PRO A 3 -52.00 43.17 -51.09
N LEU A 4 -52.91 42.88 -52.02
CA LEU A 4 -53.30 41.53 -52.49
C LEU A 4 -52.12 40.63 -52.90
N ARG A 5 -51.00 41.19 -53.38
CA ARG A 5 -49.79 40.44 -53.74
C ARG A 5 -49.09 39.76 -52.55
N ALA A 6 -49.32 40.23 -51.32
CA ALA A 6 -48.83 39.55 -50.12
C ALA A 6 -49.58 38.22 -49.86
N TYR A 7 -50.81 38.08 -50.35
CA TYR A 7 -51.62 36.86 -50.23
C TYR A 7 -51.18 35.75 -51.20
N GLU A 8 -50.65 36.10 -52.36
CA GLU A 8 -50.18 35.11 -53.35
C GLU A 8 -48.83 34.50 -52.96
N ALA A 9 -47.98 35.24 -52.25
CA ALA A 9 -46.74 34.72 -51.67
C ALA A 9 -46.97 33.74 -50.49
N LEU A 10 -48.16 33.75 -49.88
CA LEU A 10 -48.53 32.91 -48.73
C LEU A 10 -48.82 31.45 -49.11
N VAL A 11 -48.94 31.11 -50.40
CA VAL A 11 -49.32 29.76 -50.87
C VAL A 11 -48.12 28.87 -51.24
N LEU A 12 -46.91 29.43 -51.42
CA LEU A 12 -45.82 28.72 -52.13
C LEU A 12 -44.55 28.36 -51.35
N SER A 13 -44.49 28.41 -50.01
CA SER A 13 -43.28 27.99 -49.26
C SER A 13 -43.48 26.87 -48.24
N ARG A 14 -44.47 26.00 -48.45
CA ARG A 14 -44.83 24.88 -47.54
C ARG A 14 -43.73 23.81 -47.32
N LYS A 15 -42.61 23.85 -48.04
CA LYS A 15 -41.61 22.76 -48.07
C LYS A 15 -40.40 22.90 -47.14
N ALA A 16 -40.21 24.01 -46.44
CA ALA A 16 -39.04 24.19 -45.55
C ALA A 16 -39.36 24.25 -44.04
N TYR A 17 -40.60 24.58 -43.65
CA TYR A 17 -41.00 24.70 -42.22
C TYR A 17 -41.79 23.49 -41.69
N GLY A 18 -42.04 22.47 -42.52
CA GLY A 18 -42.90 21.34 -42.19
C GLY A 18 -42.30 20.23 -41.31
N ALA A 19 -41.06 20.39 -40.81
CA ALA A 19 -40.35 19.33 -40.10
C ALA A 19 -40.43 19.41 -38.56
N LEU A 20 -41.14 20.38 -37.99
CA LEU A 20 -41.31 20.51 -36.53
C LEU A 20 -42.80 20.44 -36.15
N GLY A 21 -43.16 19.29 -35.58
CA GLY A 21 -44.33 18.99 -34.73
C GLY A 21 -45.64 19.77 -34.91
N SER A 22 -46.65 19.10 -35.47
CA SER A 22 -48.13 19.23 -35.33
C SER A 22 -48.87 20.57 -35.17
N ASN A 23 -48.22 21.72 -34.98
CA ASN A 23 -48.86 23.04 -34.96
C ASN A 23 -48.72 23.67 -36.34
N LYS A 24 -49.84 23.81 -37.05
CA LYS A 24 -49.89 24.49 -38.36
C LYS A 24 -49.56 25.98 -38.17
N HIS A 25 -48.28 26.34 -38.31
CA HIS A 25 -47.90 27.75 -38.42
C HIS A 25 -48.60 28.37 -39.63
N THR A 26 -49.24 29.51 -39.44
CA THR A 26 -49.88 30.24 -40.55
C THR A 26 -48.79 30.80 -41.47
N GLY A 27 -49.08 30.98 -42.77
CA GLY A 27 -48.10 31.55 -43.70
C GLY A 27 -47.59 32.94 -43.26
N LEU A 28 -48.41 33.68 -42.48
CA LEU A 28 -48.03 34.94 -41.85
C LEU A 28 -46.93 34.74 -40.80
N GLN A 29 -47.04 33.73 -39.93
CA GLN A 29 -46.02 33.42 -38.92
C GLN A 29 -44.68 33.05 -39.57
N VAL A 30 -44.71 32.26 -40.65
CA VAL A 30 -43.50 31.90 -41.41
C VAL A 30 -42.83 33.12 -42.05
N ALA A 31 -43.61 34.02 -42.65
CA ALA A 31 -43.08 35.23 -43.27
C ALA A 31 -42.48 36.20 -42.24
N ILE A 32 -43.13 36.34 -41.08
CA ILE A 32 -42.67 37.18 -39.96
C ILE A 32 -41.37 36.61 -39.36
N ALA A 33 -41.31 35.29 -39.11
CA ALA A 33 -40.11 34.63 -38.59
C ALA A 33 -38.91 34.82 -39.52
N ARG A 34 -39.10 34.60 -40.82
CA ARG A 34 -38.03 34.78 -41.83
C ARG A 34 -37.50 36.21 -41.86
N ARG A 35 -38.37 37.21 -41.69
CA ARG A 35 -37.97 38.61 -41.62
C ARG A 35 -37.19 38.89 -40.33
N ALA A 36 -37.62 38.35 -39.20
CA ALA A 36 -36.92 38.49 -37.93
C ALA A 36 -35.51 37.86 -38.01
N ASP A 37 -35.40 36.65 -38.56
CA ASP A 37 -34.11 35.98 -38.76
C ASP A 37 -33.18 36.79 -39.67
N ALA A 38 -33.69 37.31 -40.79
CA ALA A 38 -32.91 38.15 -41.70
C ALA A 38 -32.45 39.46 -41.05
N ALA A 39 -33.31 40.09 -40.24
CA ALA A 39 -32.96 41.31 -39.53
C ALA A 39 -31.83 41.12 -38.51
N ILE A 40 -31.67 39.90 -37.98
CA ILE A 40 -30.71 39.59 -36.91
C ILE A 40 -29.42 38.99 -37.47
N ALA A 41 -29.49 38.32 -38.63
CA ALA A 41 -28.34 37.71 -39.29
C ALA A 41 -27.20 38.71 -39.58
N ASP A 42 -27.54 39.96 -39.90
CA ASP A 42 -26.57 41.02 -40.23
C ASP A 42 -25.99 41.73 -38.99
N LEU A 43 -26.46 41.38 -37.80
CA LEU A 43 -26.03 42.01 -36.54
C LEU A 43 -24.80 41.32 -35.94
N SER A 44 -23.92 42.11 -35.31
CA SER A 44 -22.80 41.57 -34.53
C SER A 44 -23.29 40.78 -33.30
N GLY A 45 -22.44 39.90 -32.75
CA GLY A 45 -22.80 39.10 -31.57
C GLY A 45 -23.26 39.93 -30.36
N GLN A 46 -22.68 41.10 -30.14
CA GLN A 46 -23.11 42.03 -29.09
C GLN A 46 -24.50 42.62 -29.36
N GLN A 47 -24.79 42.98 -30.61
CA GLN A 47 -26.11 43.45 -31.02
C GLN A 47 -27.15 42.33 -30.93
N GLN A 48 -26.82 41.09 -31.31
CA GLN A 48 -27.72 39.95 -31.14
C GLN A 48 -28.07 39.70 -29.66
N ALA A 49 -27.12 39.89 -28.74
CA ALA A 49 -27.39 39.84 -27.31
C ALA A 49 -28.34 40.96 -26.85
N ILE A 50 -28.14 42.20 -27.36
CA ILE A 50 -29.06 43.33 -27.14
C ILE A 50 -30.47 42.99 -27.66
N VAL A 51 -30.58 42.44 -28.88
CA VAL A 51 -31.85 42.01 -29.48
C VAL A 51 -32.55 41.00 -28.56
N ARG A 52 -31.86 39.91 -28.18
CA ARG A 52 -32.41 38.87 -27.30
C ARG A 52 -32.96 39.49 -26.01
N ARG A 53 -32.18 40.35 -25.36
CA ARG A 53 -32.60 41.01 -24.11
C ARG A 53 -33.81 41.92 -24.30
N ILE A 54 -33.84 42.75 -25.35
CA ILE A 54 -34.98 43.63 -25.66
C ILE A 54 -36.25 42.80 -25.79
N PHE A 55 -36.23 41.74 -26.61
CA PHE A 55 -37.39 40.88 -26.81
C PHE A 55 -37.84 40.20 -25.51
N LEU A 56 -36.91 39.64 -24.73
CA LEU A 56 -37.24 38.99 -23.46
C LEU A 56 -37.82 39.96 -22.42
N ARG A 57 -37.38 41.22 -22.39
CA ARG A 57 -37.92 42.25 -21.48
C ARG A 57 -39.28 42.82 -21.93
N LEU A 58 -39.60 42.72 -23.22
CA LEU A 58 -40.89 43.11 -23.80
C LEU A 58 -41.94 41.98 -23.79
N ILE A 59 -41.63 40.84 -23.17
CA ILE A 59 -42.57 39.72 -23.04
C ILE A 59 -42.95 39.52 -21.58
N GLN A 60 -44.24 39.33 -21.34
CA GLN A 60 -44.79 38.87 -20.09
C GLN A 60 -45.00 37.35 -20.19
N PHE A 61 -44.27 36.61 -19.36
CA PHE A 61 -44.35 35.15 -19.31
C PHE A 61 -45.67 34.71 -18.68
N GLY A 62 -46.41 33.86 -19.38
CA GLY A 62 -47.63 33.26 -18.85
C GLY A 62 -47.33 32.00 -18.03
N GLU A 63 -47.69 31.97 -16.74
CA GLU A 63 -47.64 30.73 -15.93
C GLU A 63 -48.80 29.81 -16.36
N GLY A 64 -48.57 29.01 -17.42
CA GLY A 64 -49.58 28.11 -18.00
C GLY A 64 -50.54 28.77 -19.00
N ARG A 65 -50.22 29.98 -19.46
CA ARG A 65 -50.95 30.73 -20.52
C ARG A 65 -49.99 31.12 -21.63
N ALA A 66 -50.51 31.55 -22.78
CA ALA A 66 -49.69 32.09 -23.85
C ALA A 66 -48.90 33.32 -23.37
N ASP A 67 -47.64 33.44 -23.82
CA ASP A 67 -46.82 34.61 -23.54
C ASP A 67 -47.38 35.82 -24.29
N THR A 68 -47.56 36.93 -23.58
CA THR A 68 -48.11 38.16 -24.15
C THR A 68 -47.04 39.24 -24.21
N ARG A 69 -47.17 40.16 -25.17
CA ARG A 69 -46.29 41.34 -25.20
C ARG A 69 -46.63 42.29 -24.04
N ARG A 70 -45.63 43.03 -23.57
CA ARG A 70 -45.75 44.13 -22.60
C ARG A 70 -45.01 45.35 -23.12
N GLN A 71 -45.51 46.52 -22.75
CA GLN A 71 -44.81 47.77 -23.01
C GLN A 71 -43.76 48.03 -21.93
N GLN A 72 -42.59 48.52 -22.33
CA GLN A 72 -41.52 48.89 -21.41
C GLN A 72 -40.84 50.18 -21.85
N LEU A 73 -40.44 51.02 -20.90
CA LEU A 73 -39.60 52.19 -21.17
C LEU A 73 -38.28 51.74 -21.82
N VAL A 74 -37.83 52.46 -22.84
CA VAL A 74 -36.58 52.15 -23.55
C VAL A 74 -35.39 52.09 -22.60
N ASP A 75 -35.30 53.00 -21.63
CA ASP A 75 -34.23 53.01 -20.63
C ASP A 75 -34.19 51.70 -19.82
N ALA A 76 -35.35 51.10 -19.56
CA ALA A 76 -35.45 49.85 -18.81
C ALA A 76 -35.18 48.60 -19.65
N LEU A 77 -35.02 48.72 -20.97
CA LEU A 77 -34.59 47.64 -21.85
C LEU A 77 -33.06 47.50 -21.91
N ARG A 78 -32.36 48.56 -21.54
CA ARG A 78 -30.90 48.62 -21.53
C ARG A 78 -30.33 47.92 -20.29
N ALA A 79 -29.21 47.21 -20.46
CA ALA A 79 -28.42 46.69 -19.34
C ALA A 79 -27.36 47.71 -18.91
N ALA A 80 -26.96 47.68 -17.64
CA ALA A 80 -26.01 48.66 -17.07
C ALA A 80 -24.64 48.71 -17.78
N GLY A 81 -24.23 47.61 -18.43
CA GLY A 81 -22.98 47.50 -19.18
C GLY A 81 -23.09 47.69 -20.71
N ASP A 82 -24.28 48.01 -21.23
CA ASP A 82 -24.44 48.21 -22.67
C ASP A 82 -23.82 49.54 -23.13
N ASP A 83 -23.14 49.51 -24.27
CA ASP A 83 -22.80 50.73 -25.00
C ASP A 83 -24.09 51.44 -25.46
N SER A 84 -24.24 52.72 -25.09
CA SER A 84 -25.45 53.51 -25.39
C SER A 84 -25.73 53.55 -26.89
N HIS A 85 -24.67 53.81 -27.67
CA HIS A 85 -24.78 54.03 -29.11
C HIS A 85 -25.09 52.72 -29.82
N LEU A 86 -24.45 51.61 -29.42
CA LEU A 86 -24.74 50.29 -29.97
C LEU A 86 -26.17 49.84 -29.65
N PHE A 87 -26.64 50.11 -28.44
CA PHE A 87 -28.02 49.83 -28.03
C PHE A 87 -29.02 50.62 -28.89
N ASP A 88 -28.84 51.93 -29.03
CA ASP A 88 -29.74 52.79 -29.81
C ASP A 88 -29.76 52.39 -31.29
N GLN A 89 -28.59 52.11 -31.89
CA GLN A 89 -28.50 51.59 -33.26
C GLN A 89 -29.28 50.29 -33.43
N THR A 90 -29.16 49.36 -32.48
CA THR A 90 -29.86 48.08 -32.51
C THR A 90 -31.36 48.26 -32.37
N LEU A 91 -31.79 49.14 -31.45
CA LEU A 91 -33.21 49.44 -31.23
C LEU A 91 -33.85 50.02 -32.50
N TRP A 92 -33.22 51.02 -33.12
CA TRP A 92 -33.73 51.64 -34.34
C TRP A 92 -33.74 50.70 -35.54
N HIS A 93 -32.73 49.82 -35.65
CA HIS A 93 -32.73 48.76 -36.66
C HIS A 93 -33.94 47.83 -36.52
N LEU A 94 -34.26 47.39 -35.29
CA LEU A 94 -35.44 46.55 -35.04
C LEU A 94 -36.77 47.26 -35.36
N VAL A 95 -36.85 48.58 -35.15
CA VAL A 95 -38.01 49.41 -35.50
C VAL A 95 -38.15 49.56 -37.02
N ASP A 96 -37.07 49.83 -37.74
CA ASP A 96 -37.06 49.92 -39.21
C ASP A 96 -37.47 48.59 -39.85
N GLN A 97 -37.00 47.49 -39.28
CA GLN A 97 -37.41 46.14 -39.64
C GLN A 97 -38.84 45.77 -39.18
N ARG A 98 -39.57 46.71 -38.55
CA ARG A 98 -40.95 46.56 -38.07
C ARG A 98 -41.14 45.39 -37.12
N LEU A 99 -40.11 45.08 -36.33
CA LEU A 99 -40.17 44.07 -35.29
C LEU A 99 -40.59 44.67 -33.94
N LEU A 100 -40.30 45.96 -33.74
CA LEU A 100 -40.69 46.74 -32.58
C LEU A 100 -41.50 47.97 -32.99
N THR A 101 -42.31 48.47 -32.06
CA THR A 101 -43.01 49.75 -32.17
C THR A 101 -42.64 50.64 -30.99
N LEU A 102 -42.40 51.92 -31.26
CA LEU A 102 -42.17 52.93 -30.24
C LEU A 102 -43.40 53.83 -30.11
N SER A 103 -43.78 54.12 -28.87
CA SER A 103 -44.84 55.06 -28.52
C SER A 103 -44.29 56.08 -27.54
N SER A 104 -44.53 57.36 -27.79
CA SER A 104 -44.16 58.46 -26.90
C SER A 104 -45.42 59.05 -26.29
N ASP A 105 -45.47 59.13 -24.96
CA ASP A 105 -46.50 59.86 -24.22
C ASP A 105 -45.92 61.23 -23.82
N GLU A 106 -46.72 62.31 -23.86
CA GLU A 106 -46.26 63.67 -23.55
C GLU A 106 -45.74 63.83 -22.11
N LYS A 107 -46.06 62.89 -21.22
CA LYS A 107 -45.64 62.88 -19.81
C LYS A 107 -44.37 62.07 -19.52
N ASP A 108 -43.97 61.17 -20.41
CA ASP A 108 -42.83 60.27 -20.15
C ASP A 108 -41.54 60.87 -20.72
N SER A 109 -40.46 60.83 -19.93
CA SER A 109 -39.14 61.31 -20.34
C SER A 109 -38.46 60.42 -21.39
N SER A 110 -38.93 59.18 -21.58
CA SER A 110 -38.43 58.24 -22.58
C SER A 110 -39.55 57.45 -23.26
N PRO A 111 -39.39 57.08 -24.55
CA PRO A 111 -40.42 56.35 -25.27
C PRO A 111 -40.61 54.94 -24.71
N LYS A 112 -41.83 54.42 -24.86
CA LYS A 112 -42.18 53.02 -24.55
C LYS A 112 -42.06 52.19 -25.81
N ALA A 113 -41.32 51.08 -25.72
CA ALA A 113 -41.25 50.08 -26.78
C ALA A 113 -42.24 48.93 -26.53
N ASP A 114 -42.69 48.33 -27.62
CA ASP A 114 -43.54 47.14 -27.65
C ASP A 114 -43.16 46.25 -28.83
N ILE A 115 -43.47 44.95 -28.76
CA ILE A 115 -43.31 44.04 -29.90
C ILE A 115 -44.40 44.35 -30.92
N ALA A 116 -44.00 44.53 -32.19
CA ALA A 116 -44.90 45.00 -33.24
C ALA A 116 -46.13 44.10 -33.44
N HIS A 117 -46.00 42.79 -33.22
CA HIS A 117 -47.11 41.85 -33.30
C HIS A 117 -46.90 40.60 -32.45
N GLU A 118 -47.95 40.12 -31.78
CA GLU A 118 -47.95 38.86 -31.01
C GLU A 118 -47.68 37.59 -31.86
N ALA A 119 -47.79 37.71 -33.19
CA ALA A 119 -47.40 36.66 -34.13
C ALA A 119 -45.88 36.44 -34.17
N LEU A 120 -45.08 37.45 -33.76
CA LEU A 120 -43.64 37.26 -33.54
C LEU A 120 -43.39 36.33 -32.37
N ILE A 121 -44.12 36.51 -31.26
CA ILE A 121 -43.97 35.68 -30.07
C ILE A 121 -44.30 34.23 -30.41
N SER A 122 -45.48 33.97 -30.98
CA SER A 122 -45.93 32.60 -31.28
C SER A 122 -45.32 31.95 -32.53
N GLY A 123 -44.79 32.75 -33.46
CA GLY A 123 -44.41 32.31 -34.80
C GLY A 123 -42.91 32.28 -35.08
N TRP A 124 -42.08 32.90 -34.24
CA TRP A 124 -40.64 33.00 -34.47
C TRP A 124 -39.85 31.95 -33.65
N PRO A 125 -39.23 30.94 -34.31
CA PRO A 125 -38.57 29.84 -33.60
C PRO A 125 -37.42 30.26 -32.68
N ALA A 126 -36.57 31.20 -33.10
CA ALA A 126 -35.45 31.65 -32.27
C ALA A 126 -35.94 32.32 -30.98
N LEU A 127 -37.00 33.14 -31.07
CA LEU A 127 -37.62 33.74 -29.89
C LEU A 127 -38.28 32.70 -28.99
N GLN A 128 -38.95 31.68 -29.54
CA GLN A 128 -39.49 30.57 -28.76
C GLN A 128 -38.40 29.78 -28.02
N GLN A 129 -37.25 29.57 -28.66
CA GLN A 129 -36.10 28.97 -28.01
C GLN A 129 -35.58 29.87 -26.88
N TRP A 130 -35.39 31.17 -27.11
CA TRP A 130 -34.95 32.10 -26.07
C TRP A 130 -35.91 32.17 -24.89
N LEU A 131 -37.22 32.09 -25.13
CA LEU A 131 -38.24 32.05 -24.08
C LEU A 131 -38.14 30.76 -23.26
N THR A 132 -37.83 29.64 -23.90
CA THR A 132 -37.63 28.35 -23.21
C THR A 132 -36.38 28.39 -22.33
N GLU A 133 -35.25 28.81 -22.90
CA GLU A 133 -33.99 29.01 -22.17
C GLU A 133 -34.17 29.98 -20.99
N ARG A 134 -34.91 31.09 -21.21
CA ARG A 134 -35.17 32.08 -20.17
C ARG A 134 -36.03 31.53 -19.04
N ARG A 135 -37.00 30.65 -19.33
CA ARG A 135 -37.80 29.97 -18.29
C ARG A 135 -36.95 29.01 -17.46
N GLU A 136 -36.11 28.22 -18.12
CA GLU A 136 -35.18 27.33 -17.43
C GLU A 136 -34.23 28.12 -16.53
N ALA A 137 -33.65 29.21 -17.05
CA ALA A 137 -32.77 30.10 -16.28
C ALA A 137 -33.47 30.74 -15.07
N GLU A 138 -34.74 31.15 -15.21
CA GLU A 138 -35.53 31.70 -14.10
C GLU A 138 -35.90 30.62 -13.07
N GLN A 139 -36.17 29.39 -13.49
CA GLN A 139 -36.40 28.27 -12.59
C GLN A 139 -35.14 27.95 -11.77
N THR A 140 -33.98 27.84 -12.42
CA THR A 140 -32.69 27.67 -11.76
C THR A 140 -32.42 28.80 -10.78
N ARG A 141 -32.67 30.06 -11.18
CA ARG A 141 -32.52 31.22 -10.29
C ARG A 141 -33.41 31.12 -9.05
N ARG A 142 -34.70 30.78 -9.21
CA ARG A 142 -35.64 30.64 -8.08
C ARG A 142 -35.20 29.55 -7.12
N ARG A 143 -34.72 28.42 -7.63
CA ARG A 143 -34.16 27.33 -6.82
C ARG A 143 -32.91 27.79 -6.04
N LEU A 144 -31.94 28.39 -6.72
CA LEU A 144 -30.71 28.89 -6.10
C LEU A 144 -30.99 29.98 -5.07
N ALA A 145 -31.96 30.87 -5.33
CA ALA A 145 -32.37 31.90 -4.38
C ALA A 145 -32.98 31.29 -3.12
N ALA A 146 -33.83 30.26 -3.25
CA ALA A 146 -34.38 29.54 -2.10
C ALA A 146 -33.26 28.84 -1.29
N GLN A 147 -32.31 28.19 -1.97
CA GLN A 147 -31.16 27.57 -1.31
C GLN A 147 -30.27 28.60 -0.59
N ALA A 148 -30.04 29.77 -1.20
CA ALA A 148 -29.29 30.85 -0.58
C ALA A 148 -29.99 31.39 0.66
N GLN A 149 -31.32 31.55 0.63
CA GLN A 149 -32.10 31.95 1.80
C GLN A 149 -32.04 30.90 2.92
N ASP A 150 -32.13 29.61 2.57
CA ASP A 150 -32.00 28.52 3.52
C ASP A 150 -30.63 28.47 4.18
N TRP A 151 -29.57 28.62 3.39
CA TRP A 151 -28.20 28.73 3.88
C TRP A 151 -27.98 29.93 4.81
N ILE A 152 -28.55 31.10 4.47
CA ILE A 152 -28.52 32.29 5.34
C ILE A 152 -29.26 32.01 6.65
N ARG A 153 -30.45 31.41 6.59
CA ARG A 153 -31.26 31.04 7.77
C ARG A 153 -30.53 30.07 8.69
N LEU A 154 -29.72 29.16 8.13
CA LEU A 154 -28.91 28.20 8.88
C LEU A 154 -27.59 28.80 9.42
N GLY A 155 -27.40 30.12 9.32
CA GLY A 155 -26.26 30.81 9.93
C GLY A 155 -24.97 30.75 9.12
N ARG A 156 -25.06 30.49 7.80
CA ARG A 156 -23.96 30.55 6.83
C ARG A 156 -22.75 29.62 7.08
N GLY A 157 -22.81 28.70 8.05
CA GLY A 157 -21.61 28.00 8.54
C GLY A 157 -21.62 26.47 8.52
N THR A 158 -22.79 25.81 8.51
CA THR A 158 -22.82 24.35 8.79
C THR A 158 -23.88 23.55 8.03
N GLY A 159 -24.78 24.19 7.28
CA GLY A 159 -25.84 23.52 6.54
C GLY A 159 -26.39 24.35 5.38
N GLY A 160 -26.92 23.67 4.37
CA GLY A 160 -27.49 24.31 3.17
C GLY A 160 -26.47 24.73 2.11
N LEU A 161 -25.23 24.24 2.18
CA LEU A 161 -24.26 24.40 1.10
C LEU A 161 -24.63 23.51 -0.09
N LEU A 162 -24.24 23.96 -1.27
CA LEU A 162 -24.43 23.22 -2.51
C LEU A 162 -23.49 22.01 -2.55
N ASP A 163 -23.98 20.87 -3.01
CA ASP A 163 -23.14 19.72 -3.32
C ASP A 163 -22.37 19.94 -4.65
N ASN A 164 -21.54 18.98 -5.06
CA ASN A 164 -20.75 19.10 -6.29
C ASN A 164 -21.59 19.29 -7.56
N VAL A 165 -22.78 18.69 -7.63
CA VAL A 165 -23.66 18.75 -8.80
C VAL A 165 -24.37 20.10 -8.84
N GLU A 166 -24.91 20.52 -7.69
CA GLU A 166 -25.60 21.80 -7.53
C GLU A 166 -24.64 22.98 -7.68
N LEU A 167 -23.40 22.86 -7.18
CA LEU A 167 -22.36 23.87 -7.37
C LEU A 167 -22.04 24.03 -8.86
N ALA A 168 -21.84 22.92 -9.58
CA ALA A 168 -21.56 22.98 -11.02
C ALA A 168 -22.74 23.53 -11.83
N GLU A 169 -23.98 23.29 -11.42
CA GLU A 169 -25.17 23.92 -12.01
C GLU A 169 -25.18 25.44 -11.75
N ALA A 170 -24.93 25.85 -10.50
CA ALA A 170 -24.92 27.25 -10.11
C ALA A 170 -23.81 28.06 -10.80
N GLU A 171 -22.61 27.49 -10.92
CA GLU A 171 -21.48 28.10 -11.64
C GLU A 171 -21.78 28.26 -13.12
N ARG A 172 -22.36 27.23 -13.75
CA ARG A 172 -22.81 27.31 -15.15
C ARG A 172 -23.84 28.40 -15.33
N TRP A 173 -24.86 28.47 -14.46
CA TRP A 173 -25.88 29.51 -14.53
C TRP A 173 -25.28 30.91 -14.36
N LEU A 174 -24.41 31.12 -13.37
CA LEU A 174 -23.71 32.40 -13.13
C LEU A 174 -22.84 32.87 -14.31
N SER A 175 -22.39 31.94 -15.16
CA SER A 175 -21.62 32.26 -16.38
C SER A 175 -22.50 32.69 -17.57
N THR A 176 -23.82 32.50 -17.50
CA THR A 176 -24.76 32.88 -18.57
C THR A 176 -25.13 34.37 -18.52
N SER A 177 -25.50 34.94 -19.67
CA SER A 177 -26.04 36.30 -19.75
C SER A 177 -27.37 36.47 -18.99
N ASP A 178 -28.14 35.38 -18.84
CA ASP A 178 -29.40 35.41 -18.11
C ASP A 178 -29.21 35.69 -16.62
N ALA A 179 -28.08 35.27 -16.01
CA ALA A 179 -27.76 35.61 -14.63
C ALA A 179 -27.57 37.12 -14.42
N THR A 180 -26.88 37.80 -15.35
CA THR A 180 -26.74 39.26 -15.29
C THR A 180 -28.06 40.00 -15.54
N ASP A 181 -28.92 39.44 -16.38
CA ASP A 181 -30.19 40.08 -16.76
C ASP A 181 -31.33 39.86 -15.75
N LEU A 182 -31.30 38.78 -14.97
CA LEU A 182 -32.31 38.49 -13.94
C LEU A 182 -31.97 39.08 -12.57
N GLY A 183 -30.77 39.64 -12.41
CA GLY A 183 -30.23 40.07 -11.13
C GLY A 183 -29.41 38.95 -10.51
N ASP A 184 -28.11 39.18 -10.47
CA ASP A 184 -27.09 38.41 -9.76
C ASP A 184 -27.19 38.69 -8.26
N ASP A 185 -28.16 38.07 -7.58
CA ASP A 185 -28.33 38.19 -6.13
C ASP A 185 -27.01 37.87 -5.42
N GLU A 186 -26.47 38.85 -4.67
CA GLU A 186 -25.21 38.74 -3.92
C GLU A 186 -25.23 37.49 -3.02
N SER A 187 -26.41 37.12 -2.52
CA SER A 187 -26.65 35.93 -1.71
C SER A 187 -26.32 34.63 -2.45
N ILE A 188 -26.66 34.53 -3.74
CA ILE A 188 -26.36 33.36 -4.59
C ILE A 188 -24.86 33.28 -4.84
N ARG A 189 -24.21 34.41 -5.14
CA ARG A 189 -22.75 34.45 -5.33
C ARG A 189 -21.99 34.04 -4.07
N ALA A 190 -22.43 34.55 -2.92
CA ALA A 190 -21.85 34.18 -1.64
C ALA A 190 -22.03 32.68 -1.32
N LEU A 191 -23.21 32.11 -1.62
CA LEU A 191 -23.46 30.67 -1.47
C LEU A 191 -22.54 29.83 -2.35
N VAL A 192 -22.40 30.17 -3.63
CA VAL A 192 -21.53 29.44 -4.57
C VAL A 192 -20.08 29.48 -4.12
N GLU A 193 -19.58 30.66 -3.76
CA GLU A 193 -18.18 30.82 -3.32
C GLU A 193 -17.89 30.07 -2.01
N THR A 194 -18.82 30.11 -1.05
CA THR A 194 -18.66 29.38 0.22
C THR A 194 -18.77 27.87 0.04
N SER A 195 -19.69 27.40 -0.80
CA SER A 195 -19.82 25.98 -1.14
C SER A 195 -18.56 25.46 -1.86
N ARG A 196 -18.02 26.24 -2.81
CA ARG A 196 -16.77 25.93 -3.51
C ARG A 196 -15.60 25.75 -2.54
N ARG A 197 -15.41 26.70 -1.63
CA ARG A 197 -14.33 26.62 -0.61
C ARG A 197 -14.51 25.41 0.28
N ALA A 198 -15.72 25.18 0.78
CA ALA A 198 -16.01 24.04 1.66
C ALA A 198 -15.72 22.69 0.98
N ILE A 199 -16.07 22.54 -0.31
CA ILE A 199 -15.77 21.33 -1.08
C ILE A 199 -14.25 21.16 -1.25
N GLN A 200 -13.53 22.22 -1.64
CA GLN A 200 -12.08 22.16 -1.81
C GLN A 200 -11.35 21.84 -0.51
N ASP A 201 -11.78 22.42 0.61
CA ASP A 201 -11.19 22.16 1.92
C ASP A 201 -11.47 20.71 2.36
N ALA A 202 -12.69 20.20 2.13
CA ALA A 202 -13.04 18.81 2.43
C ALA A 202 -12.25 17.80 1.57
N GLU A 203 -11.94 18.13 0.31
CA GLU A 203 -11.07 17.32 -0.55
C GLU A 203 -9.63 17.32 -0.06
N ARG A 204 -9.06 18.49 0.26
CA ARG A 204 -7.72 18.60 0.85
C ARG A 204 -7.59 17.82 2.15
N GLU A 205 -8.57 17.92 3.04
CA GLU A 205 -8.58 17.14 4.29
C GLU A 205 -8.62 15.64 4.05
N LYS A 206 -9.29 15.17 2.98
CA LYS A 206 -9.29 13.74 2.61
C LYS A 206 -7.92 13.34 2.08
N GLU A 207 -7.31 14.13 1.21
CA GLU A 207 -5.97 13.89 0.68
C GLU A 207 -4.92 13.86 1.79
N GLU A 208 -4.94 14.84 2.71
CA GLU A 208 -4.06 14.87 3.87
C GLU A 208 -4.27 13.69 4.81
N ARG A 209 -5.52 13.23 4.98
CA ARG A 209 -5.81 12.02 5.77
C ARG A 209 -5.23 10.78 5.12
N GLN A 210 -5.41 10.63 3.80
CA GLN A 210 -4.84 9.51 3.04
C GLN A 210 -3.30 9.53 3.08
N GLN A 211 -2.69 10.71 2.94
CA GLN A 211 -1.24 10.86 3.03
C GLN A 211 -0.73 10.48 4.42
N ARG A 212 -1.37 10.96 5.50
CA ARG A 212 -1.02 10.59 6.87
C ARG A 212 -1.14 9.08 7.12
N GLU A 213 -2.19 8.45 6.59
CA GLU A 213 -2.36 7.00 6.71
C GLU A 213 -1.24 6.23 5.97
N LEU A 214 -0.89 6.67 4.77
CA LEU A 214 0.22 6.09 4.00
C LEU A 214 1.58 6.29 4.69
N GLU A 215 1.81 7.44 5.30
CA GLU A 215 3.01 7.71 6.09
C GLU A 215 3.11 6.76 7.29
N LEU A 216 2.02 6.60 8.06
CA LEU A 216 1.98 5.65 9.18
C LEU A 216 2.22 4.20 8.72
N ILE A 217 1.65 3.79 7.59
CA ILE A 217 1.89 2.47 6.99
C ILE A 217 3.36 2.32 6.60
N ARG A 218 3.94 3.34 5.97
CA ARG A 218 5.34 3.35 5.54
C ARG A 218 6.28 3.26 6.74
N GLU A 219 6.04 4.02 7.80
CA GLU A 219 6.83 3.96 9.03
C GLU A 219 6.76 2.58 9.69
N ARG A 220 5.56 1.99 9.79
CA ARG A 220 5.38 0.63 10.31
C ARG A 220 6.15 -0.40 9.47
N LEU A 221 6.06 -0.29 8.14
CA LEU A 221 6.77 -1.18 7.23
C LEU A 221 8.30 -1.05 7.37
N GLU A 222 8.81 0.17 7.50
CA GLU A 222 10.24 0.40 7.70
C GLU A 222 10.74 -0.16 9.03
N GLN A 223 9.96 -0.02 10.10
CA GLN A 223 10.26 -0.64 11.40
C GLN A 223 10.27 -2.17 11.29
N GLU A 224 9.29 -2.75 10.59
CA GLU A 224 9.23 -4.19 10.40
C GLU A 224 10.42 -4.72 9.57
N ILE A 225 10.79 -4.02 8.50
CA ILE A 225 11.96 -4.38 7.68
C ILE A 225 13.24 -4.29 8.51
N LYS A 226 13.42 -3.24 9.33
CA LYS A 226 14.58 -3.10 10.22
C LYS A 226 14.65 -4.24 11.24
N ALA A 227 13.53 -4.58 11.87
CA ALA A 227 13.45 -5.69 12.84
C ALA A 227 13.75 -7.05 12.18
N ARG A 228 13.17 -7.32 11.00
CA ARG A 228 13.45 -8.54 10.23
C ARG A 228 14.92 -8.65 9.83
N ARG A 229 15.54 -7.56 9.36
CA ARG A 229 16.97 -7.54 9.03
C ARG A 229 17.85 -7.81 10.26
N ALA A 230 17.56 -7.19 11.40
CA ALA A 230 18.28 -7.43 12.65
C ALA A 230 18.12 -8.89 13.15
N ALA A 231 16.92 -9.47 13.02
CA ALA A 231 16.70 -10.88 13.35
C ALA A 231 17.46 -11.81 12.40
N GLN A 232 17.49 -11.50 11.10
CA GLN A 232 18.25 -12.27 10.11
C GLN A 232 19.76 -12.20 10.36
N THR A 233 20.31 -11.03 10.68
CA THR A 233 21.75 -10.91 11.01
C THR A 233 22.08 -11.67 12.28
N ARG A 234 21.25 -11.57 13.34
CA ARG A 234 21.40 -12.37 14.56
C ARG A 234 21.37 -13.87 14.28
N ASN A 235 20.42 -14.34 13.47
CA ASN A 235 20.30 -15.75 13.12
C ASN A 235 21.50 -16.23 12.28
N ARG A 236 22.02 -15.41 11.36
CA ARG A 236 23.24 -15.72 10.59
C ARG A 236 24.47 -15.84 11.49
N ILE A 237 24.64 -14.89 12.43
CA ILE A 237 25.75 -14.95 13.40
C ILE A 237 25.64 -16.21 14.25
N ALA A 238 24.46 -16.52 14.80
CA ALA A 238 24.23 -17.72 15.59
C ALA A 238 24.52 -19.01 14.79
N ALA A 239 24.12 -19.07 13.52
CA ALA A 239 24.40 -20.21 12.66
C ALA A 239 25.92 -20.38 12.39
N ILE A 240 26.63 -19.27 12.10
CA ILE A 240 28.09 -19.29 11.90
C ILE A 240 28.78 -19.72 13.20
N SER A 241 28.39 -19.19 14.35
CA SER A 241 28.94 -19.58 15.66
C SER A 241 28.72 -21.06 15.96
N LEU A 242 27.55 -21.61 15.62
CA LEU A 242 27.28 -23.04 15.78
C LEU A 242 28.20 -23.89 14.91
N ILE A 243 28.40 -23.51 13.64
CA ILE A 243 29.32 -24.21 12.73
C ILE A 243 30.75 -24.17 13.29
N VAL A 244 31.23 -23.00 13.74
CA VAL A 244 32.56 -22.86 14.33
C VAL A 244 32.70 -23.74 15.58
N LEU A 245 31.71 -23.75 16.47
CA LEU A 245 31.72 -24.58 17.67
C LEU A 245 31.75 -26.08 17.34
N THR A 246 30.96 -26.52 16.35
CA THR A 246 31.00 -27.92 15.88
C THR A 246 32.35 -28.27 15.26
N GLY A 247 32.98 -27.35 14.51
CA GLY A 247 34.32 -27.55 13.96
C GLY A 247 35.40 -27.66 15.04
N LEU A 248 35.38 -26.79 16.04
CA LEU A 248 36.33 -26.80 17.15
C LEU A 248 36.20 -28.08 18.01
N THR A 249 34.96 -28.50 18.28
CA THR A 249 34.71 -29.75 19.03
C THR A 249 35.18 -30.98 18.25
N ALA A 250 34.89 -31.06 16.94
CA ALA A 250 35.40 -32.12 16.09
C ALA A 250 36.94 -32.15 16.03
N PHE A 251 37.58 -30.98 15.91
CA PHE A 251 39.03 -30.86 15.92
C PHE A 251 39.66 -31.34 17.24
N ALA A 252 39.07 -30.95 18.38
CA ALA A 252 39.54 -31.39 19.69
C ALA A 252 39.41 -32.91 19.87
N ILE A 253 38.31 -33.51 19.40
CA ILE A 253 38.12 -34.96 19.42
C ILE A 253 39.17 -35.65 18.53
N ASN A 254 39.44 -35.14 17.32
CA ASN A 254 40.43 -35.74 16.42
C ASN A 254 41.84 -35.73 17.05
N ARG A 255 42.22 -34.63 17.70
CA ARG A 255 43.51 -34.53 18.42
C ARG A 255 43.63 -35.57 19.54
N LEU A 256 42.55 -35.85 20.25
CA LEU A 256 42.52 -36.85 21.32
C LEU A 256 42.58 -38.29 20.75
N ILE A 257 41.99 -38.52 19.59
CA ILE A 257 42.12 -39.77 18.83
C ILE A 257 43.57 -40.01 18.42
N ASP A 258 44.18 -39.02 17.77
CA ASP A 258 45.57 -39.12 17.29
C ASP A 258 46.56 -39.41 18.43
N SER A 259 46.40 -38.75 19.58
CA SER A 259 47.31 -38.95 20.72
C SER A 259 47.18 -40.35 21.32
N ARG A 260 45.95 -40.88 21.45
CA ARG A 260 45.70 -42.24 21.95
C ARG A 260 46.18 -43.32 20.99
N ILE A 261 46.02 -43.12 19.68
CA ILE A 261 46.56 -44.06 18.68
C ILE A 261 48.10 -44.09 18.77
N LYS A 262 48.74 -42.93 18.92
CA LYS A 262 50.20 -42.86 19.10
C LYS A 262 50.66 -43.63 20.35
N THR A 263 49.98 -43.49 21.48
CA THR A 263 50.35 -44.22 22.71
C THR A 263 50.12 -45.72 22.61
N LEU A 264 49.03 -46.16 21.96
CA LEU A 264 48.78 -47.58 21.69
C LEU A 264 49.88 -48.19 20.81
N ASN A 265 50.24 -47.49 19.73
CA ASN A 265 51.30 -47.93 18.83
C ASN A 265 52.67 -47.95 19.53
N SER A 266 53.01 -46.94 20.32
CA SER A 266 54.30 -46.90 21.01
C SER A 266 54.42 -48.00 22.07
N LEU A 267 53.35 -48.28 22.82
CA LEU A 267 53.35 -49.37 23.80
C LEU A 267 53.45 -50.75 23.13
N SER A 268 52.73 -50.94 22.02
CA SER A 268 52.80 -52.20 21.26
C SER A 268 54.19 -52.42 20.65
N ALA A 269 54.77 -51.38 20.04
CA ALA A 269 56.12 -51.44 19.50
C ALA A 269 57.19 -51.63 20.59
N SER A 270 57.03 -51.00 21.76
CA SER A 270 57.91 -51.22 22.93
C SER A 270 57.83 -52.67 23.40
N SER A 271 56.62 -53.22 23.47
CA SER A 271 56.39 -54.63 23.82
C SER A 271 57.12 -55.57 22.87
N GLU A 272 56.94 -55.40 21.55
CA GLU A 272 57.63 -56.20 20.52
C GLU A 272 59.16 -56.07 20.59
N ALA A 273 59.69 -54.85 20.74
CA ALA A 273 61.14 -54.61 20.79
C ALA A 273 61.79 -55.20 22.06
N ARG A 274 61.11 -55.07 23.21
CA ARG A 274 61.56 -55.67 24.48
C ARG A 274 61.55 -57.20 24.41
N LEU A 275 60.55 -57.77 23.76
CA LEU A 275 60.45 -59.21 23.54
C LEU A 275 61.61 -59.72 22.67
N ALA A 276 61.89 -59.03 21.57
CA ALA A 276 63.05 -59.33 20.71
C ALA A 276 64.41 -59.17 21.43
N SER A 277 64.45 -58.38 22.52
CA SER A 277 65.64 -58.17 23.35
C SER A 277 65.70 -59.09 24.58
N HIS A 278 64.89 -60.16 24.63
CA HIS A 278 64.77 -61.10 25.76
C HIS A 278 64.33 -60.45 27.09
N GLN A 279 63.64 -59.30 27.04
CA GLN A 279 63.04 -58.64 28.22
C GLN A 279 61.55 -59.00 28.33
N GLU A 280 61.25 -60.29 28.48
CA GLU A 280 59.89 -60.86 28.40
C GLU A 280 58.88 -60.20 29.35
N LEU A 281 59.24 -60.00 30.63
CA LEU A 281 58.35 -59.39 31.62
C LEU A 281 57.99 -57.93 31.27
N GLU A 282 58.99 -57.17 30.84
CA GLU A 282 58.82 -55.76 30.45
C GLU A 282 58.01 -55.63 29.16
N ALA A 283 58.14 -56.60 28.24
CA ALA A 283 57.30 -56.72 27.06
C ALA A 283 55.84 -56.98 27.43
N LEU A 284 55.58 -57.90 28.35
CA LEU A 284 54.22 -58.22 28.81
C LEU A 284 53.56 -57.05 29.51
N ILE A 285 54.30 -56.33 30.37
CA ILE A 285 53.78 -55.14 31.04
C ILE A 285 53.32 -54.08 30.02
N ASP A 286 54.12 -53.81 29.00
CA ASP A 286 53.76 -52.85 27.95
C ASP A 286 52.58 -53.33 27.09
N GLY A 287 52.53 -54.62 26.76
CA GLY A 287 51.40 -55.25 26.05
C GLY A 287 50.10 -55.18 26.85
N ILE A 288 50.14 -55.46 28.16
CA ILE A 288 48.98 -55.38 29.05
C ILE A 288 48.53 -53.93 29.21
N LYS A 289 49.46 -52.97 29.33
CA LYS A 289 49.13 -51.53 29.36
C LYS A 289 48.42 -51.10 28.07
N ALA A 290 48.92 -51.49 26.91
CA ALA A 290 48.29 -51.23 25.62
C ALA A 290 46.89 -51.87 25.53
N GLY A 291 46.76 -53.13 25.91
CA GLY A 291 45.48 -53.86 25.92
C GLY A 291 44.46 -53.27 26.88
N LYS A 292 44.88 -52.82 28.07
CA LYS A 292 44.02 -52.13 29.05
C LYS A 292 43.52 -50.80 28.50
N LEU A 293 44.39 -50.00 27.89
CA LEU A 293 44.02 -48.73 27.25
C LEU A 293 43.05 -48.94 26.07
N LEU A 294 43.27 -49.99 25.27
CA LEU A 294 42.37 -50.38 24.19
C LEU A 294 40.99 -50.82 24.73
N LYS A 295 40.95 -51.58 25.84
CA LYS A 295 39.69 -52.05 26.46
C LYS A 295 38.88 -50.91 27.09
N GLN A 296 39.54 -49.87 27.60
CA GLN A 296 38.88 -48.68 28.17
C GLN A 296 38.11 -47.83 27.13
N GLN A 297 38.14 -48.20 25.85
CA GLN A 297 37.44 -47.52 24.74
C GLN A 297 35.90 -47.65 24.75
N ILE A 298 35.28 -48.34 25.73
CA ILE A 298 33.83 -48.55 25.71
C ILE A 298 33.08 -47.32 26.27
N ARG A 299 32.60 -46.49 25.33
CA ARG A 299 31.73 -45.28 25.39
C ARG A 299 32.47 -43.94 25.39
N PRO A 300 32.11 -42.95 24.51
CA PRO A 300 30.96 -42.86 23.59
C PRO A 300 31.32 -43.23 22.12
N PRO A 301 30.36 -43.24 21.15
CA PRO A 301 30.53 -43.85 19.81
C PRO A 301 31.40 -43.05 18.82
N THR A 302 32.02 -41.95 19.26
CA THR A 302 32.88 -41.10 18.42
C THR A 302 34.32 -41.62 18.28
N PHE A 303 34.70 -42.67 19.01
CA PHE A 303 36.07 -43.19 19.02
C PHE A 303 36.14 -44.61 18.44
N ILE A 304 36.50 -44.71 17.17
CA ILE A 304 36.79 -45.99 16.50
C ILE A 304 38.31 -46.09 16.34
N THR A 305 38.99 -46.84 17.20
CA THR A 305 40.37 -47.25 16.96
C THR A 305 40.45 -47.99 15.63
N PRO A 306 41.33 -47.58 14.70
CA PRO A 306 41.53 -48.28 13.43
C PRO A 306 41.82 -49.78 13.62
N ALA A 307 41.31 -50.59 12.70
CA ALA A 307 41.38 -52.05 12.82
C ALA A 307 42.84 -52.56 12.84
N ASP A 308 43.73 -51.92 12.11
CA ASP A 308 45.17 -52.21 12.08
C ASP A 308 45.83 -51.98 13.46
N VAL A 309 45.54 -50.86 14.12
CA VAL A 309 46.06 -50.54 15.46
C VAL A 309 45.53 -51.55 16.48
N LYS A 310 44.24 -51.89 16.39
CA LYS A 310 43.62 -52.93 17.24
C LYS A 310 44.32 -54.28 17.06
N MET A 311 44.57 -54.68 15.83
CA MET A 311 45.24 -55.93 15.50
C MET A 311 46.69 -55.95 16.01
N ARG A 312 47.44 -54.86 15.88
CA ARG A 312 48.81 -54.74 16.41
C ARG A 312 48.84 -54.91 17.93
N VAL A 313 48.01 -54.17 18.66
CA VAL A 313 47.94 -54.27 20.13
C VAL A 313 47.62 -55.71 20.58
N ILE A 314 46.64 -56.35 19.92
CA ILE A 314 46.25 -57.73 20.24
C ILE A 314 47.37 -58.71 19.92
N THR A 315 48.06 -58.53 18.78
CA THR A 315 49.14 -59.42 18.34
C THR A 315 50.35 -59.29 19.26
N ALA A 316 50.79 -58.06 19.58
CA ALA A 316 51.88 -57.79 20.49
C ALA A 316 51.60 -58.36 21.90
N LEU A 317 50.40 -58.13 22.43
CA LEU A 317 49.98 -58.71 23.71
C LEU A 317 49.97 -60.24 23.66
N ARG A 318 49.42 -60.84 22.59
CA ARG A 318 49.37 -62.29 22.42
C ARG A 318 50.79 -62.87 22.42
N GLN A 319 51.68 -62.33 21.60
CA GLN A 319 53.07 -62.78 21.54
C GLN A 319 53.76 -62.64 22.88
N ALA A 320 53.61 -61.50 23.55
CA ALA A 320 54.17 -61.30 24.89
C ALA A 320 53.67 -62.35 25.88
N VAL A 321 52.38 -62.66 25.88
CA VAL A 321 51.81 -63.69 26.77
C VAL A 321 52.33 -65.11 26.44
N TYR A 322 52.50 -65.44 25.17
CA TYR A 322 52.98 -66.78 24.76
C TYR A 322 54.46 -67.00 25.04
N GLU A 323 55.29 -65.97 24.82
CA GLU A 323 56.74 -66.04 24.96
C GLU A 323 57.18 -65.87 26.42
N THR A 324 56.37 -65.22 27.26
CA THR A 324 56.69 -65.11 28.69
C THR A 324 56.58 -66.45 29.37
N GLN A 325 57.72 -66.99 29.80
CA GLN A 325 57.75 -68.18 30.62
C GLN A 325 57.42 -67.83 32.07
N GLU A 326 56.67 -68.70 32.75
CA GLU A 326 56.47 -68.65 34.20
C GLU A 326 57.83 -68.67 34.89
N ILE A 327 58.27 -67.52 35.44
CA ILE A 327 59.62 -67.39 36.02
C ILE A 327 59.71 -68.20 37.32
N ASN A 328 58.64 -68.23 38.12
CA ASN A 328 58.62 -68.93 39.40
C ASN A 328 57.23 -69.41 39.83
N ARG A 329 57.21 -70.58 40.48
CA ARG A 329 56.09 -71.04 41.31
C ARG A 329 56.42 -70.82 42.77
N LEU A 330 55.74 -69.85 43.38
CA LEU A 330 55.86 -69.56 44.80
C LEU A 330 54.96 -70.53 45.57
N GLN A 331 55.55 -71.60 46.10
CA GLN A 331 54.79 -72.70 46.68
C GLN A 331 54.46 -72.48 48.16
N HIS A 332 53.20 -72.72 48.50
CA HIS A 332 52.65 -72.85 49.85
C HIS A 332 51.94 -74.20 49.98
N GLU A 333 51.77 -74.68 51.20
CA GLU A 333 51.16 -76.00 51.46
C GLU A 333 49.62 -75.94 51.52
N ASP A 334 49.05 -74.75 51.61
CA ASP A 334 47.60 -74.49 51.56
C ASP A 334 47.33 -73.12 50.88
N TRP A 335 46.06 -72.71 50.80
CA TRP A 335 45.59 -71.52 50.09
C TRP A 335 46.37 -70.26 50.48
N VAL A 336 46.87 -69.55 49.47
CA VAL A 336 47.47 -68.23 49.64
C VAL A 336 46.34 -67.21 49.70
N TYR A 337 46.25 -66.47 50.80
CA TYR A 337 45.19 -65.47 51.02
C TYR A 337 45.56 -64.09 50.53
N ASP A 338 46.84 -63.73 50.62
CA ASP A 338 47.29 -62.39 50.24
C ASP A 338 48.74 -62.42 49.74
N VAL A 339 49.05 -61.46 48.87
CA VAL A 339 50.38 -61.22 48.31
C VAL A 339 50.64 -59.73 48.26
N SER A 340 51.81 -59.29 48.72
CA SER A 340 52.18 -57.88 48.74
C SER A 340 53.64 -57.68 48.38
N PHE A 341 53.93 -56.74 47.49
CA PHE A 341 55.29 -56.33 47.19
C PHE A 341 55.78 -55.31 48.22
N SER A 342 57.08 -55.33 48.53
CA SER A 342 57.72 -54.24 49.24
C SER A 342 57.60 -52.93 48.44
N PRO A 343 57.62 -51.75 49.09
CA PRO A 343 57.50 -50.47 48.40
C PRO A 343 58.58 -50.21 47.33
N ASP A 344 59.76 -50.84 47.46
CA ASP A 344 60.86 -50.80 46.50
C ASP A 344 60.77 -51.88 45.40
N GLY A 345 59.78 -52.78 45.48
CA GLY A 345 59.51 -53.85 44.52
C GLY A 345 60.55 -54.98 44.49
N GLN A 346 61.52 -55.00 45.42
CA GLN A 346 62.59 -56.00 45.42
C GLN A 346 62.20 -57.30 46.12
N MET A 347 61.20 -57.24 47.00
CA MET A 347 60.74 -58.36 47.81
C MET A 347 59.22 -58.55 47.66
N LEU A 348 58.78 -59.79 47.73
CA LEU A 348 57.38 -60.17 47.75
C LEU A 348 57.09 -60.92 49.04
N ALA A 349 56.02 -60.56 49.75
CA ALA A 349 55.48 -61.32 50.86
C ALA A 349 54.22 -62.06 50.40
N SER A 350 54.08 -63.32 50.78
CA SER A 350 52.86 -64.11 50.59
C SER A 350 52.41 -64.72 51.91
N ALA A 351 51.12 -64.58 52.23
CA ALA A 351 50.52 -65.12 53.44
C ALA A 351 49.58 -66.28 53.08
N SER A 352 49.75 -67.43 53.73
CA SER A 352 48.99 -68.64 53.43
C SER A 352 48.29 -69.23 54.65
N LYS A 353 47.25 -70.01 54.38
CA LYS A 353 46.55 -70.86 55.33
C LYS A 353 47.46 -71.95 55.94
N ASP A 354 48.63 -72.22 55.35
CA ASP A 354 49.66 -73.09 55.93
C ASP A 354 50.33 -72.52 57.21
N LYS A 355 49.81 -71.39 57.72
CA LYS A 355 50.27 -70.66 58.90
C LYS A 355 51.64 -70.00 58.75
N THR A 356 52.08 -69.85 57.50
CA THR A 356 53.35 -69.20 57.18
C THR A 356 53.15 -67.94 56.35
N VAL A 357 54.00 -66.96 56.60
CA VAL A 357 54.25 -65.86 55.67
C VAL A 357 55.62 -66.11 55.04
N LYS A 358 55.68 -66.20 53.71
CA LYS A 358 56.94 -66.39 52.98
C LYS A 358 57.36 -65.08 52.33
N LEU A 359 58.63 -64.73 52.50
CA LEU A 359 59.27 -63.60 51.83
C LEU A 359 60.11 -64.13 50.67
N TRP A 360 59.98 -63.54 49.49
CA TRP A 360 60.62 -63.97 48.26
C TRP A 360 61.39 -62.82 47.64
N THR A 361 62.49 -63.11 46.96
CA THR A 361 63.09 -62.14 46.02
C THR A 361 62.18 -61.96 44.81
N ARG A 362 62.39 -60.88 44.05
CA ARG A 362 61.73 -60.68 42.73
C ARG A 362 61.94 -61.84 41.76
N ASN A 363 63.03 -62.59 41.91
CA ASN A 363 63.33 -63.78 41.11
C ASN A 363 62.78 -65.07 41.76
N GLY A 364 61.81 -64.95 42.68
CA GLY A 364 61.07 -66.05 43.30
C GLY A 364 61.89 -67.00 44.17
N LYS A 365 63.09 -66.58 44.58
CA LYS A 365 63.86 -67.30 45.59
C LYS A 365 63.27 -67.01 46.96
N LEU A 366 62.90 -68.06 47.70
CA LEU A 366 62.47 -67.94 49.08
C LEU A 366 63.61 -67.37 49.94
N LEU A 367 63.36 -66.23 50.57
CA LEU A 367 64.28 -65.58 51.50
C LEU A 367 64.05 -66.11 52.92
N HIS A 368 62.85 -65.92 53.44
CA HIS A 368 62.48 -66.29 54.81
C HIS A 368 61.07 -66.84 54.88
N THR A 369 60.88 -67.81 55.78
CA THR A 369 59.56 -68.29 56.20
C THR A 369 59.32 -67.80 57.62
N LEU A 370 58.33 -66.93 57.79
CA LEU A 370 57.89 -66.43 59.07
C LEU A 370 56.78 -67.35 59.57
N GLN A 371 57.06 -68.05 60.67
CA GLN A 371 56.12 -68.92 61.36
C GLN A 371 55.84 -68.30 62.74
N GLY A 372 54.59 -68.34 63.18
CA GLY A 372 54.21 -67.72 64.44
C GLY A 372 52.70 -67.62 64.64
N HIS A 373 51.91 -67.76 63.58
CA HIS A 373 50.47 -67.93 63.68
C HIS A 373 50.17 -69.38 64.09
N SER A 374 49.71 -69.57 65.32
CA SER A 374 48.98 -70.77 65.74
C SER A 374 47.50 -70.51 65.52
N ASP A 375 46.74 -71.51 65.08
CA ASP A 375 45.27 -71.39 64.96
C ASP A 375 44.63 -71.02 66.29
#